data_AF-A0A2M7NKB2-F1
#
_entry.id   AF-A0A2M7NKB2-F1
#
_cell.length_a   1.000
_cell.length_b   1.000
_cell.length_c   1.000
_cell.angle_alpha   90.00
_cell.angle_beta   90.00
_cell.angle_gamma   90.00
#
_symmetry.space_group_name_H-M   'P 1'
#
loop_
_entity.id
_entity.type
_entity.pdbx_description
1 polymer ?
#
loop_
_entity_poly.entity_id
_entity_poly.type
_entity_poly.pdbx_seq_one_letter_code
_entity_poly.pdbx_strand_id
1 'polypeptide(L)'
;MKELVQKVKELKEKEPQTIIIISLHWGTEYKFLPRAEQRKEAHLLTLAGADAIIGHHPHVTQSIEFVNDKPVFYSLGNFVFDQEGEFRDRCILINFEIKSKRINRILVYPLQIKNAVPQFFSNSLSSVEDSIQKAFFIKHLKSLSKGVIFEEVKQNNSSFSTYLIQRK
;
A
#
# COMPACT_ATOMS: atom_id res chain seq x y z
N MET A 1 0.78 -20.88 4.21
CA MET A 1 1.35 -19.93 5.20
C MET A 1 2.57 -20.48 5.94
N LYS A 2 2.49 -21.59 6.69
CA LYS A 2 3.64 -22.12 7.45
C LYS A 2 4.92 -22.30 6.61
N GLU A 3 4.79 -22.88 5.43
CA GLU A 3 5.90 -23.08 4.49
C GLU A 3 6.52 -21.76 4.02
N LEU A 4 5.68 -20.74 3.73
CA LEU A 4 6.15 -19.42 3.32
C LEU A 4 6.95 -18.74 4.45
N VAL A 5 6.44 -18.79 5.67
CA VAL A 5 7.13 -18.27 6.87
C VAL A 5 8.50 -18.94 7.03
N GLN A 6 8.54 -20.27 6.92
CA GLN A 6 9.79 -21.03 7.01
C GLN A 6 10.77 -20.62 5.90
N LYS A 7 10.28 -20.45 4.67
CA LYS A 7 11.13 -20.04 3.53
C LYS A 7 11.73 -18.66 3.73
N VAL A 8 10.94 -17.70 4.21
CA VAL A 8 11.41 -16.34 4.52
C VAL A 8 12.51 -16.39 5.58
N LYS A 9 12.29 -17.18 6.64
CA LYS A 9 13.26 -17.36 7.72
C LYS A 9 14.59 -17.93 7.20
N GLU A 10 14.54 -19.04 6.45
CA GLU A 10 15.75 -19.67 5.87
C GLU A 10 16.51 -18.73 4.95
N LEU A 11 15.79 -17.98 4.09
CA LEU A 11 16.41 -17.01 3.19
C LEU A 11 17.10 -15.90 3.97
N LYS A 12 16.47 -15.38 5.03
CA LYS A 12 17.05 -14.32 5.86
C LYS A 12 18.23 -14.82 6.69
N GLU A 13 18.19 -16.05 7.19
CA GLU A 13 19.32 -16.67 7.92
C GLU A 13 20.53 -16.87 7.00
N LYS A 14 20.30 -17.34 5.77
CA LYS A 14 21.36 -17.55 4.78
C LYS A 14 21.93 -16.23 4.24
N GLU A 15 21.07 -15.24 4.01
CA GLU A 15 21.44 -13.95 3.44
C GLU A 15 20.80 -12.79 4.24
N PRO A 16 21.38 -12.41 5.39
CA PRO A 16 20.79 -11.44 6.32
C PRO A 16 20.51 -10.06 5.72
N GLN A 17 21.17 -9.73 4.61
CA GLN A 17 21.06 -8.43 3.95
C GLN A 17 20.10 -8.42 2.75
N THR A 18 19.46 -9.54 2.42
CA THR A 18 18.51 -9.60 1.31
C THR A 18 17.21 -8.91 1.69
N ILE A 19 16.68 -8.04 0.82
CA ILE A 19 15.37 -7.43 1.00
C ILE A 19 14.30 -8.41 0.54
N ILE A 20 13.36 -8.74 1.43
CA ILE A 20 12.26 -9.68 1.12
C ILE A 20 10.94 -8.92 1.06
N ILE A 21 10.39 -8.76 -0.13
CA ILE A 21 9.04 -8.20 -0.33
C ILE A 21 8.12 -9.34 -0.70
N ILE A 22 7.01 -9.49 0.03
CA ILE A 22 6.04 -10.57 -0.19
C ILE A 22 4.81 -9.99 -0.88
N SER A 23 4.40 -10.57 -2.00
CA SER A 23 3.12 -10.29 -2.64
C SER A 23 2.12 -11.40 -2.30
N LEU A 24 0.94 -11.04 -1.80
CA LEU A 24 -0.10 -11.98 -1.37
C LEU A 24 -1.45 -11.67 -2.02
N HIS A 25 -2.12 -12.70 -2.51
CA HIS A 25 -3.51 -12.64 -2.94
C HIS A 25 -4.41 -13.15 -1.81
N TRP A 26 -5.08 -12.25 -1.09
CA TRP A 26 -5.76 -12.59 0.18
C TRP A 26 -6.89 -11.63 0.56
N GLY A 27 -7.61 -11.95 1.63
CA GLY A 27 -8.63 -11.05 2.19
C GLY A 27 -10.03 -11.31 1.64
N THR A 28 -10.91 -10.32 1.80
CA THR A 28 -12.31 -10.39 1.38
C THR A 28 -12.57 -9.31 0.35
N GLU A 29 -13.24 -9.68 -0.73
CA GLU A 29 -13.74 -8.71 -1.71
C GLU A 29 -14.53 -7.60 -1.01
N TYR A 30 -14.22 -6.36 -1.41
CA TYR A 30 -14.92 -5.14 -1.06
C TYR A 30 -14.94 -4.81 0.45
N LYS A 31 -14.10 -5.45 1.26
CA LYS A 31 -13.91 -5.08 2.67
C LYS A 31 -12.70 -4.15 2.81
N PHE A 32 -12.91 -2.97 3.38
CA PHE A 32 -11.85 -1.97 3.60
C PHE A 32 -10.85 -2.32 4.70
N LEU A 33 -11.23 -3.21 5.62
CA LEU A 33 -10.35 -3.67 6.70
C LEU A 33 -9.91 -5.11 6.46
N PRO A 34 -8.63 -5.44 6.71
CA PRO A 34 -8.17 -6.81 6.65
C PRO A 34 -8.77 -7.63 7.79
N ARG A 35 -8.92 -8.94 7.54
CA ARG A 35 -9.34 -9.92 8.55
C ARG A 35 -8.27 -10.08 9.64
N ALA A 36 -8.68 -10.63 10.78
CA ALA A 36 -7.75 -10.94 11.87
C ALA A 36 -6.65 -11.91 11.42
N GLU A 37 -7.00 -12.87 10.56
CA GLU A 37 -6.07 -13.84 9.99
C GLU A 37 -4.99 -13.15 9.15
N GLN A 38 -5.36 -12.21 8.28
CA GLN A 38 -4.39 -11.45 7.46
C GLN A 38 -3.39 -10.69 8.35
N ARG A 39 -3.86 -10.07 9.44
CA ARG A 39 -2.96 -9.40 10.40
C ARG A 39 -2.02 -10.38 11.10
N LYS A 40 -2.53 -11.54 11.51
CA LYS A 40 -1.73 -12.60 12.13
C LYS A 40 -0.66 -13.11 11.17
N GLU A 41 -1.02 -13.33 9.91
CA GLU A 41 -0.11 -13.78 8.87
C GLU A 41 0.96 -12.71 8.56
N ALA A 42 0.57 -11.45 8.46
CA ALA A 42 1.49 -10.33 8.32
C ALA A 42 2.49 -10.27 9.48
N HIS A 43 2.02 -10.47 10.72
CA HIS A 43 2.89 -10.52 11.89
C HIS A 43 3.90 -11.67 11.83
N LEU A 44 3.47 -12.87 11.44
CA LEU A 44 4.37 -14.03 11.30
C LEU A 44 5.42 -13.82 10.21
N LEU A 45 5.03 -13.28 9.05
CA LEU A 45 5.93 -13.07 7.93
C LEU A 45 6.95 -11.95 8.20
N THR A 46 6.52 -10.84 8.80
CA THR A 46 7.44 -9.76 9.20
C THR A 46 8.39 -10.22 10.30
N LEU A 47 7.91 -11.00 11.27
CA LEU A 47 8.76 -11.59 12.31
C LEU A 47 9.79 -12.58 11.72
N ALA A 48 9.44 -13.32 10.67
CA ALA A 48 10.36 -14.22 9.97
C ALA A 48 11.42 -13.51 9.12
N GLY A 49 11.25 -12.20 8.86
CA GLY A 49 12.23 -11.40 8.13
C GLY A 49 11.72 -10.74 6.85
N ALA A 50 10.41 -10.78 6.57
CA ALA A 50 9.85 -9.98 5.47
C ALA A 50 10.10 -8.48 5.72
N ASP A 51 10.55 -7.75 4.71
CA ASP A 51 10.80 -6.31 4.77
C ASP A 51 9.60 -5.48 4.33
N ALA A 52 8.70 -6.04 3.52
CA ALA A 52 7.39 -5.47 3.20
C ALA A 52 6.41 -6.56 2.77
N ILE A 53 5.12 -6.29 2.94
CA ILE A 53 4.03 -7.16 2.44
C ILE A 53 3.07 -6.32 1.61
N ILE A 54 2.76 -6.81 0.41
CA ILE A 54 1.89 -6.19 -0.59
C ILE A 54 0.74 -7.14 -0.89
N GLY A 55 -0.44 -6.78 -0.43
CA GLY A 55 -1.66 -7.53 -0.62
C GLY A 55 -2.44 -7.09 -1.86
N HIS A 56 -3.20 -8.02 -2.40
CA HIS A 56 -4.15 -7.86 -3.50
C HIS A 56 -5.37 -8.74 -3.24
N HIS A 57 -6.38 -8.69 -4.12
CA HIS A 57 -7.67 -9.41 -4.12
C HIS A 57 -8.91 -8.63 -3.66
N PRO A 58 -8.90 -7.80 -2.59
CA PRO A 58 -10.12 -7.16 -2.11
C PRO A 58 -10.82 -6.21 -3.09
N HIS A 59 -10.20 -5.89 -4.24
CA HIS A 59 -10.73 -4.94 -5.24
C HIS A 59 -10.99 -3.51 -4.71
N VAL A 60 -10.54 -3.22 -3.49
CA VAL A 60 -10.52 -1.91 -2.85
C VAL A 60 -9.20 -1.74 -2.12
N THR A 61 -8.73 -0.51 -1.95
CA THR A 61 -7.57 -0.23 -1.09
C THR A 61 -7.93 -0.52 0.36
N GLN A 62 -7.09 -1.29 1.06
CA GLN A 62 -7.25 -1.55 2.49
C GLN A 62 -6.27 -0.69 3.32
N SER A 63 -6.38 -0.78 4.64
CA SER A 63 -5.46 -0.12 5.59
C SER A 63 -3.99 -0.41 5.26
N ILE A 64 -3.13 0.53 5.63
CA ILE A 64 -1.68 0.37 5.70
C ILE A 64 -1.31 0.30 7.17
N GLU A 65 -0.46 -0.67 7.53
CA GLU A 65 0.06 -0.82 8.90
C GLU A 65 1.58 -1.00 8.87
N PHE A 66 2.25 -0.64 9.97
CA PHE A 66 3.64 -1.05 10.23
C PHE A 66 3.62 -2.17 11.27
N VAL A 67 3.89 -3.40 10.84
CA VAL A 67 3.92 -4.59 11.69
C VAL A 67 5.37 -4.98 11.89
N ASN A 68 5.85 -5.02 13.15
CA ASN A 68 7.26 -5.24 13.48
C ASN A 68 8.21 -4.28 12.72
N ASP A 69 7.82 -2.99 12.62
CA ASP A 69 8.52 -1.95 11.86
C ASP A 69 8.57 -2.15 10.34
N LYS A 70 7.79 -3.07 9.80
CA LYS A 70 7.72 -3.35 8.35
C LYS A 70 6.39 -2.91 7.77
N PRO A 71 6.37 -2.21 6.61
CA PRO A 71 5.14 -1.79 5.97
C PRO A 71 4.35 -2.99 5.44
N VAL A 72 3.05 -3.00 5.75
CA VAL A 72 2.08 -3.97 5.28
C VAL A 72 0.95 -3.20 4.60
N PHE A 73 0.83 -3.38 3.29
CA PHE A 73 -0.27 -2.88 2.48
C PHE A 73 -1.24 -4.03 2.27
N TYR A 74 -2.39 -4.06 2.94
CA TYR A 74 -3.26 -5.24 2.87
C TYR A 74 -3.99 -5.40 1.54
N SER A 75 -4.22 -4.31 0.81
CA SER A 75 -4.68 -4.31 -0.57
C SER A 75 -4.38 -2.96 -1.23
N LEU A 76 -3.93 -2.98 -2.48
CA LEU A 76 -3.69 -1.76 -3.25
C LEU A 76 -4.94 -1.21 -3.95
N GLY A 77 -6.00 -2.03 -4.10
CA GLY A 77 -7.14 -1.74 -4.96
C GLY A 77 -6.92 -2.25 -6.39
N ASN A 78 -7.81 -1.84 -7.31
CA ASN A 78 -7.74 -2.23 -8.72
C ASN A 78 -6.73 -1.35 -9.48
N PHE A 79 -6.02 -1.89 -10.48
CA PHE A 79 -5.13 -1.08 -11.33
C PHE A 79 -5.68 -0.80 -12.73
N VAL A 80 -6.41 -1.76 -13.32
CA VAL A 80 -6.98 -1.64 -14.70
C VAL A 80 -8.48 -1.94 -14.72
N PHE A 81 -9.05 -2.55 -13.68
CA PHE A 81 -10.47 -2.91 -13.66
C PHE A 81 -11.33 -1.76 -13.13
N ASP A 82 -12.23 -1.28 -13.98
CA ASP A 82 -13.21 -0.25 -13.63
C ASP A 82 -14.47 -0.93 -13.05
N GLN A 83 -14.33 -1.51 -11.86
CA GLN A 83 -15.45 -2.14 -11.17
C GLN A 83 -16.33 -1.08 -10.52
N GLU A 84 -17.63 -1.15 -10.77
CA GLU A 84 -18.60 -0.28 -10.10
C GLU A 84 -18.66 -0.56 -8.59
N GLY A 85 -18.68 0.51 -7.79
CA GLY A 85 -18.89 0.46 -6.35
C GLY A 85 -17.95 1.40 -5.58
N GLU A 86 -18.25 1.61 -4.30
CA GLU A 86 -17.54 2.58 -3.47
C GLU A 86 -16.03 2.30 -3.41
N PHE A 87 -15.23 3.27 -3.87
CA PHE A 87 -13.76 3.24 -3.92
C PHE A 87 -13.14 2.07 -4.71
N ARG A 88 -13.91 1.33 -5.53
CA ARG A 88 -13.39 0.23 -6.36
C ARG A 88 -12.62 0.71 -7.58
N ASP A 89 -12.82 1.97 -7.94
CA ASP A 89 -12.10 2.75 -8.94
C ASP A 89 -10.94 3.56 -8.32
N ARG A 90 -10.59 3.34 -7.05
CA ARG A 90 -9.42 3.94 -6.41
C ARG A 90 -8.35 2.91 -6.14
N CYS A 91 -7.10 3.33 -6.28
CA CYS A 91 -5.96 2.51 -5.89
C CYS A 91 -4.76 3.33 -5.48
N ILE A 92 -3.74 2.63 -5.00
CA ILE A 92 -2.45 3.21 -4.67
C ILE A 92 -1.33 2.53 -5.45
N LEU A 93 -0.41 3.34 -5.97
CA LEU A 93 0.91 2.90 -6.42
C LEU A 93 1.90 3.10 -5.27
N ILE A 94 2.84 2.17 -5.10
CA ILE A 94 3.89 2.26 -4.08
C ILE A 94 5.25 2.38 -4.77
N ASN A 95 6.07 3.28 -4.28
CA ASN A 95 7.49 3.34 -4.61
C ASN A 95 8.31 3.13 -3.33
N PHE A 96 9.10 2.06 -3.33
CA PHE A 96 10.08 1.78 -2.29
C PHE A 96 11.45 2.29 -2.74
N GLU A 97 11.96 3.32 -2.05
CA GLU A 97 13.35 3.72 -2.23
C GLU A 97 14.25 2.87 -1.33
N ILE A 98 15.06 2.03 -1.94
CA ILE A 98 15.97 1.11 -1.24
C ILE A 98 17.40 1.66 -1.29
N LYS A 99 18.00 1.91 -0.12
CA LYS A 99 19.42 2.25 0.01
C LYS A 99 20.06 1.40 1.09
N SER A 100 21.34 1.06 0.91
CA SER A 100 22.09 0.25 1.87
C SER A 100 21.34 -1.02 2.32
N LYS A 101 20.64 -1.65 1.37
CA LYS A 101 19.86 -2.88 1.59
C LYS A 101 18.75 -2.74 2.64
N ARG A 102 18.13 -1.56 2.72
CA ARG A 102 16.95 -1.25 3.56
C ARG A 102 15.97 -0.41 2.76
N ILE A 103 14.68 -0.52 3.10
CA ILE A 103 13.67 0.43 2.61
C ILE A 103 13.82 1.70 3.44
N ASN A 104 14.25 2.80 2.81
CA ASN A 104 14.49 4.07 3.49
C ASN A 104 13.31 5.02 3.37
N ARG A 105 12.58 4.93 2.27
CA ARG A 105 11.47 5.82 1.97
C ARG A 105 10.37 5.05 1.24
N ILE A 106 9.14 5.35 1.62
CA ILE A 106 7.96 4.73 1.04
C ILE A 106 7.06 5.86 0.55
N LEU A 107 6.88 5.92 -0.76
CA LEU A 107 5.99 6.87 -1.40
C LEU A 107 4.73 6.17 -1.87
N VAL A 108 3.60 6.80 -1.63
CA VAL A 108 2.27 6.35 -2.03
C VAL A 108 1.68 7.38 -2.97
N TYR A 109 1.24 6.92 -4.14
CA TYR A 109 0.56 7.75 -5.13
C TYR A 109 -0.89 7.28 -5.20
N PRO A 110 -1.87 8.10 -4.81
CA PRO A 110 -3.27 7.77 -5.04
C PRO A 110 -3.60 7.91 -6.53
N LEU A 111 -4.36 6.97 -7.05
CA LEU A 111 -4.87 6.98 -8.42
C LEU A 111 -6.38 6.76 -8.41
N GLN A 112 -7.01 7.20 -9.49
CA GLN A 112 -8.36 6.86 -9.87
C GLN A 112 -8.33 6.17 -11.23
N ILE A 113 -9.08 5.09 -11.35
CA ILE A 113 -9.36 4.46 -12.64
C ILE A 113 -10.49 5.25 -13.28
N LYS A 114 -10.30 5.67 -14.53
CA LYS A 114 -11.34 6.24 -15.39
C LYS A 114 -11.29 5.52 -16.73
N ASN A 115 -12.37 4.86 -17.11
CA ASN A 115 -12.47 4.06 -18.34
C ASN A 115 -11.38 2.99 -18.44
N ALA A 116 -11.19 2.23 -17.36
CA ALA A 116 -10.16 1.19 -17.24
C ALA A 116 -8.69 1.69 -17.36
N VAL A 117 -8.47 3.00 -17.27
CA VAL A 117 -7.13 3.60 -17.28
C VAL A 117 -6.82 4.17 -15.89
N PRO A 118 -5.74 3.72 -15.21
CA PRO A 118 -5.30 4.34 -13.97
C PRO A 118 -4.73 5.74 -14.26
N GLN A 119 -5.27 6.74 -13.58
CA GLN A 119 -4.87 8.14 -13.69
C GLN A 119 -4.45 8.66 -12.33
N PHE A 120 -3.32 9.34 -12.29
CA PHE A 120 -2.90 10.06 -11.09
C PHE A 120 -3.85 11.22 -10.79
N PHE A 121 -4.12 11.47 -9.51
CA PHE A 121 -4.78 12.72 -9.13
C PHE A 121 -3.87 13.92 -9.44
N SER A 122 -4.42 14.86 -10.20
CA SER A 122 -3.75 16.11 -10.54
C SER A 122 -3.70 17.05 -9.31
N ASN A 123 -2.58 17.75 -9.15
CA ASN A 123 -2.43 18.89 -8.23
C ASN A 123 -2.76 20.23 -8.90
N SER A 124 -3.25 20.22 -10.15
CA SER A 124 -3.64 21.45 -10.83
C SER A 124 -4.87 22.07 -10.16
N LEU A 125 -4.81 23.38 -9.89
CA LEU A 125 -5.93 24.17 -9.37
C LEU A 125 -7.14 24.19 -10.32
N SER A 126 -6.94 23.89 -11.61
CA SER A 126 -8.01 23.80 -12.61
C SER A 126 -8.88 22.54 -12.49
N SER A 127 -8.43 21.53 -11.72
CA SER A 127 -9.10 20.22 -11.61
C SER A 127 -9.76 20.08 -10.24
N VAL A 128 -10.82 20.88 -10.00
CA VAL A 128 -11.55 20.92 -8.72
C VAL A 128 -12.11 19.54 -8.34
N GLU A 129 -12.66 18.81 -9.29
CA GLU A 129 -13.21 17.47 -9.06
C GLU A 129 -12.13 16.48 -8.58
N ASP A 130 -10.99 16.41 -9.27
CA ASP A 130 -9.87 15.54 -8.88
C ASP A 130 -9.37 15.89 -7.46
N SER A 131 -9.32 17.18 -7.12
CA SER A 131 -8.91 17.64 -5.79
C SER A 131 -9.85 17.15 -4.69
N ILE A 132 -11.16 17.21 -4.94
CA ILE A 132 -12.20 16.74 -4.00
C ILE A 132 -12.16 15.21 -3.88
N GLN A 133 -12.12 14.49 -5.01
CA GLN A 133 -12.09 13.02 -5.03
C GLN A 133 -10.82 12.47 -4.36
N LYS A 134 -9.67 13.11 -4.60
CA LYS A 134 -8.43 12.83 -3.88
C LYS A 134 -8.60 13.01 -2.38
N ALA A 135 -9.14 14.16 -1.96
CA ALA A 135 -9.27 14.48 -0.54
C ALA A 135 -10.15 13.44 0.18
N PHE A 136 -11.26 13.02 -0.43
CA PHE A 136 -12.09 11.94 0.09
C PHE A 136 -11.33 10.62 0.20
N PHE A 137 -10.64 10.21 -0.88
CA PHE A 137 -9.92 8.95 -0.89
C PHE A 137 -8.78 8.92 0.14
N ILE A 138 -7.96 9.97 0.21
CA ILE A 138 -6.86 10.07 1.18
C ILE A 138 -7.39 10.17 2.62
N LYS A 139 -8.48 10.90 2.86
CA LYS A 139 -9.13 10.93 4.17
C LYS A 139 -9.61 9.53 4.58
N HIS A 140 -10.22 8.80 3.66
CA HIS A 140 -10.65 7.42 3.89
C HIS A 140 -9.46 6.51 4.21
N LEU A 141 -8.43 6.49 3.38
CA LEU A 141 -7.22 5.67 3.58
C LEU A 141 -6.52 5.97 4.91
N LYS A 142 -6.40 7.26 5.28
CA LYS A 142 -5.88 7.69 6.59
C LYS A 142 -6.71 7.16 7.75
N SER A 143 -8.05 7.17 7.61
CA SER A 143 -8.95 6.68 8.67
C SER A 143 -8.80 5.17 8.93
N LEU A 144 -8.47 4.40 7.89
CA LEU A 144 -8.17 2.97 7.98
C LEU A 144 -6.77 2.71 8.55
N SER A 145 -5.82 3.64 8.37
CA SER A 145 -4.38 3.47 8.61
C SER A 145 -3.90 4.26 9.84
N LYS A 146 -4.57 4.09 10.99
CA LYS A 146 -4.40 4.96 12.18
C LYS A 146 -2.97 5.09 12.74
N GLY A 147 -2.10 4.11 12.49
CA GLY A 147 -0.70 4.10 12.93
C GLY A 147 0.29 4.64 11.89
N VAL A 148 -0.19 5.23 10.80
CA VAL A 148 0.61 5.69 9.67
C VAL A 148 0.48 7.20 9.51
N ILE A 149 1.62 7.88 9.45
CA ILE A 149 1.72 9.29 9.06
C ILE A 149 1.74 9.35 7.53
N PHE A 150 0.98 10.28 6.95
CA PHE A 150 0.99 10.58 5.52
C PHE A 150 1.35 12.06 5.35
N GLU A 151 2.55 12.33 4.86
CA GLU A 151 3.04 13.66 4.55
C GLU A 151 2.95 13.88 3.03
N GLU A 152 2.19 14.89 2.59
CA GLU A 152 2.13 15.23 1.16
C GLU A 152 3.45 15.87 0.73
N VAL A 153 4.11 15.28 -0.26
CA VAL A 153 5.41 15.74 -0.75
C VAL A 153 5.29 16.20 -2.19
N LYS A 154 5.90 17.35 -2.51
CA LYS A 154 6.06 17.78 -3.90
C LYS A 154 7.23 17.03 -4.51
N GLN A 155 7.01 16.31 -5.60
CA GLN A 155 8.12 15.82 -6.42
C GLN A 155 8.48 16.87 -7.46
N ASN A 156 9.79 17.08 -7.65
CA ASN A 156 10.31 17.96 -8.69
C ASN A 156 9.78 17.50 -10.05
N ASN A 157 9.18 18.42 -10.81
CA ASN A 157 8.61 18.21 -12.15
C ASN A 157 7.38 17.27 -12.26
N SER A 158 6.76 16.83 -11.15
CA SER A 158 5.49 16.08 -11.22
C SER A 158 4.31 16.95 -10.80
N SER A 159 3.23 16.91 -11.57
CA SER A 159 1.95 17.56 -11.24
C SER A 159 1.02 16.67 -10.42
N PHE A 160 1.48 15.52 -9.92
CA PHE A 160 0.64 14.51 -9.30
C PHE A 160 0.79 14.44 -7.79
N SER A 161 -0.28 14.06 -7.09
CA SER A 161 -0.26 13.91 -5.64
C SER A 161 0.63 12.75 -5.20
N THR A 162 1.49 13.00 -4.22
CA THR A 162 2.43 12.01 -3.67
C THR A 162 2.47 12.13 -2.15
N TYR A 163 2.44 11.01 -1.45
CA TYR A 163 2.53 10.98 0.01
C TYR A 163 3.73 10.15 0.45
N LEU A 164 4.60 10.75 1.27
CA LEU A 164 5.56 10.00 2.07
C LEU A 164 4.82 9.38 3.25
N ILE A 165 4.95 8.07 3.42
CA ILE A 165 4.38 7.37 4.58
C ILE A 165 5.45 6.90 5.56
N GLN A 166 5.13 7.00 6.84
CA GLN A 166 6.00 6.62 7.94
C GLN A 166 5.18 6.05 9.10
N ARG A 167 5.83 5.23 9.95
CA ARG A 167 5.24 4.80 11.22
C ARG A 167 5.07 6.02 12.12
N LYS A 168 3.92 6.12 12.80
CA LYS A 168 3.68 7.12 13.84
C LYS A 168 4.53 6.89 15.08
#